data_AF-A0A925G3I3-F1
#
_entry.id   AF-A0A925G3I3-F1
#
_cell.length_a   1.000
_cell.length_b   1.000
_cell.length_c   1.000
_cell.angle_alpha   90.00
_cell.angle_beta   90.00
_cell.angle_gamma   90.00
#
_symmetry.space_group_name_H-M   'P 1'
#
loop_
_entity.id
_entity.type
_entity.pdbx_description
1 polymer ?
#
loop_
_entity_poly.entity_id
_entity_poly.type
_entity_poly.pdbx_seq_one_letter_code
_entity_poly.pdbx_strand_id
1 'polypeptide(L)'
;MSETITIYLAVAAPFAVSYFLRQRHCQQHAQLFLKSVSAGLLWPLAAIRYLLARARQQTLRATRQPETISNRQEMQVEEAKRSFLNALYEVRARAPDKSGSENEKLERAAYVLRDSVEKYVGLADAVKDDAIDDEPDARELELFRIAGRKGEDLLLAGRCAHRHNVKRVREHHTRARTELLHALAEVGEAASFVRPAAAANAASARRLSIATLRLYGRAVDLLSLLEDEDAALKVAR
;
A
#
# COMPACT_ATOMS: atom_id res chain seq x y z
N MET A 1 -17.17 3.82 10.36
CA MET A 1 -16.06 3.47 11.25
C MET A 1 -14.82 3.28 10.38
N SER A 2 -13.74 4.01 10.66
CA SER A 2 -12.72 4.30 9.65
C SER A 2 -11.83 3.09 9.36
N GLU A 3 -11.52 2.87 8.08
CA GLU A 3 -10.59 1.84 7.58
C GLU A 3 -9.25 1.84 8.31
N THR A 4 -8.83 3.02 8.80
CA THR A 4 -7.66 3.19 9.65
C THR A 4 -7.72 2.35 10.93
N ILE A 5 -8.88 2.17 11.57
CA ILE A 5 -9.07 1.35 12.77
C ILE A 5 -8.95 -0.15 12.43
N THR A 6 -9.45 -0.57 11.27
CA THR A 6 -9.36 -1.96 10.82
C THR A 6 -7.92 -2.34 10.49
N ILE A 7 -7.20 -1.46 9.79
CA ILE A 7 -5.76 -1.62 9.55
C ILE A 7 -4.99 -1.57 10.89
N TYR A 8 -5.39 -0.71 11.83
CA TYR A 8 -4.84 -0.64 13.19
C TYR A 8 -4.92 -1.98 13.93
N LEU A 9 -6.11 -2.60 13.90
CA LEU A 9 -6.40 -3.85 14.59
C LEU A 9 -5.72 -5.05 13.92
N ALA A 10 -5.72 -5.09 12.59
CA ALA A 10 -5.08 -6.15 11.81
C ALA A 10 -3.56 -6.17 11.99
N VAL A 11 -2.93 -4.99 12.08
CA VAL A 11 -1.49 -4.89 12.35
C VAL A 11 -1.16 -5.25 13.80
N ALA A 12 -2.02 -4.92 14.78
CA ALA A 12 -1.75 -5.17 16.20
C ALA A 12 -1.97 -6.64 16.63
N ALA A 13 -2.91 -7.35 16.02
CA ALA A 13 -3.31 -8.69 16.43
C ALA A 13 -2.17 -9.74 16.36
N PRO A 14 -1.33 -9.82 15.31
CA PRO A 14 -0.24 -10.79 15.22
C PRO A 14 0.85 -10.55 16.27
N PHE A 15 1.10 -9.31 16.67
CA PHE A 15 2.10 -8.99 17.71
C PHE A 15 1.59 -9.33 19.10
N ALA A 16 0.32 -9.06 19.40
CA ALA A 16 -0.30 -9.44 20.67
C ALA A 16 -0.33 -10.96 20.84
N VAL A 17 -0.72 -11.69 19.79
CA VAL A 17 -0.81 -13.16 19.79
C VAL A 17 0.58 -13.81 19.82
N SER A 18 1.55 -13.34 19.03
CA SER A 18 2.91 -13.91 19.02
C SER A 18 3.69 -13.63 20.32
N TYR A 19 3.44 -12.50 20.99
CA TYR A 19 3.99 -12.21 22.31
C TYR A 19 3.36 -13.11 23.39
N PHE A 20 2.04 -13.32 23.32
CA PHE A 20 1.30 -14.17 24.25
C PHE A 20 1.64 -15.66 24.10
N LEU A 21 1.83 -16.15 22.88
CA LEU A 21 2.18 -17.55 22.60
C LEU A 21 3.65 -17.88 22.93
N ARG A 22 4.57 -16.91 22.89
CA ARG A 22 6.00 -17.14 23.18
C ARG A 22 6.32 -17.37 24.65
N GLN A 23 5.41 -17.09 25.58
CA GLN A 23 5.80 -16.92 26.99
C GLN A 23 4.86 -17.58 28.00
N ARG A 24 4.30 -18.74 27.65
CA ARG A 24 3.52 -19.63 28.52
C ARG A 24 4.27 -20.18 29.76
N HIS A 25 5.54 -19.83 30.01
CA HIS A 25 6.39 -20.57 30.95
C HIS A 25 6.94 -19.86 32.21
N CYS A 26 6.71 -18.56 32.46
CA CYS A 26 7.17 -17.95 33.72
C CYS A 26 6.15 -17.01 34.37
N GLN A 27 5.90 -17.25 35.66
CA GLN A 27 5.07 -16.44 36.57
C GLN A 27 5.66 -15.04 36.74
N GLN A 28 5.11 -14.03 36.06
CA GLN A 28 5.29 -12.59 36.36
C GLN A 28 4.27 -11.74 35.58
N HIS A 29 2.97 -12.07 35.74
CA HIS A 29 1.91 -11.58 34.85
C HIS A 29 1.63 -10.07 34.91
N ALA A 30 1.81 -9.39 36.06
CA ALA A 30 1.41 -7.99 36.21
C ALA A 30 2.37 -6.98 35.52
N GLN A 31 3.68 -7.17 35.63
CA GLN A 31 4.67 -6.27 35.01
C GLN A 31 4.72 -6.43 33.48
N LEU A 32 4.42 -7.62 32.98
CA LEU A 32 4.39 -7.92 31.55
C LEU A 32 3.12 -7.39 30.89
N PHE A 33 1.97 -7.41 31.58
CA PHE A 33 0.75 -6.78 31.13
C PHE A 33 0.91 -5.26 31.00
N LEU A 34 1.53 -4.62 32.00
CA LEU A 34 1.82 -3.19 31.93
C LEU A 34 2.78 -2.83 30.78
N LYS A 35 3.75 -3.68 30.46
CA LYS A 35 4.66 -3.45 29.33
C LYS A 35 3.99 -3.62 27.98
N SER A 36 3.17 -4.64 27.77
CA SER A 36 2.43 -4.83 26.51
C SER A 36 1.36 -3.75 26.32
N VAL A 37 0.66 -3.37 27.39
CA VAL A 37 -0.29 -2.25 27.41
C VAL A 37 0.44 -0.93 27.12
N SER A 38 1.61 -0.68 27.71
CA SER A 38 2.41 0.51 27.40
C SER A 38 2.88 0.55 25.94
N ALA A 39 3.30 -0.58 25.37
CA ALA A 39 3.69 -0.64 23.96
C ALA A 39 2.50 -0.39 23.01
N GLY A 40 1.31 -0.88 23.39
CA GLY A 40 0.04 -0.61 22.69
C GLY A 40 -0.47 0.83 22.88
N LEU A 41 -0.19 1.48 24.00
CA LEU A 41 -0.63 2.86 24.31
C LEU A 41 0.37 3.95 23.88
N LEU A 42 1.66 3.62 23.74
CA LEU A 42 2.70 4.59 23.33
C LEU A 42 2.89 4.65 21.82
N TRP A 43 2.51 3.62 21.07
CA TRP A 43 2.59 3.66 19.61
C TRP A 43 1.67 4.70 18.94
N PRO A 44 0.44 5.01 19.42
CA PRO A 44 -0.38 6.09 18.90
C PRO A 44 0.34 7.44 19.03
N LEU A 45 1.05 7.69 20.14
CA LEU A 45 1.84 8.91 20.35
C LEU A 45 3.04 8.99 19.38
N ALA A 46 3.68 7.86 19.09
CA ALA A 46 4.74 7.77 18.10
C ALA A 46 4.21 8.00 16.67
N ALA A 47 3.05 7.44 16.34
CA ALA A 47 2.36 7.65 15.07
C ALA A 47 1.91 9.10 14.89
N ILE A 48 1.35 9.72 15.93
CA ILE A 48 0.96 11.14 15.93
C ILE A 48 2.19 12.03 15.75
N ARG A 49 3.33 11.76 16.42
CA ARG A 49 4.58 12.53 16.19
C ARG A 49 5.06 12.40 14.76
N TYR A 50 4.97 11.21 14.17
CA TYR A 50 5.34 10.98 12.78
C TYR A 50 4.44 11.75 11.82
N LEU A 51 3.11 11.69 12.02
CA LEU A 51 2.13 12.44 11.23
C LEU A 51 2.32 13.97 11.36
N LEU A 52 2.59 14.48 12.56
CA LEU A 52 2.86 15.90 12.79
C LEU A 52 4.18 16.37 12.15
N ALA A 53 5.22 15.53 12.17
CA ALA A 53 6.47 15.82 11.47
C ALA A 53 6.27 15.89 9.95
N ARG A 54 5.41 15.01 9.42
CA ARG A 54 5.03 14.97 8.00
C ARG A 54 4.19 16.19 7.58
N ALA A 55 3.20 16.58 8.40
CA ALA A 55 2.39 17.77 8.14
C ALA A 55 3.25 19.03 8.01
N ARG A 56 4.27 19.20 8.88
CA ARG A 56 5.25 20.30 8.79
C ARG A 56 6.09 20.28 7.52
N GLN A 57 6.45 19.10 7.02
CA GLN A 57 7.19 18.97 5.76
C GLN A 57 6.31 19.27 4.54
N GLN A 58 5.02 18.97 4.60
CA GLN A 58 4.05 19.30 3.55
C GLN A 58 3.76 20.81 3.49
N THR A 59 3.69 21.51 4.64
CA THR A 59 3.45 22.97 4.66
C THR A 59 4.60 23.76 4.00
N LEU A 60 5.83 23.25 4.06
CA LEU A 60 6.99 23.86 3.40
C LEU A 60 7.03 23.62 1.87
N ARG A 61 6.22 22.70 1.33
CA ARG A 61 6.19 22.35 -0.10
C ARG A 61 5.11 23.07 -0.91
N ALA A 62 4.19 23.78 -0.24
CA ALA A 62 2.96 24.31 -0.84
C ALA A 62 3.09 25.68 -1.57
N THR A 63 4.30 26.17 -1.86
CA THR A 63 4.53 27.52 -2.43
C THR A 63 5.16 27.54 -3.83
N ARG A 64 4.83 26.62 -4.74
CA ARG A 64 5.33 26.70 -6.14
C ARG A 64 4.32 26.29 -7.23
N GLN A 65 4.49 26.97 -8.38
CA GLN A 65 3.68 27.11 -9.59
C GLN A 65 3.12 25.83 -10.25
N PRO A 66 2.06 25.94 -11.10
CA PRO A 66 1.21 24.82 -11.50
C PRO A 66 1.80 23.86 -12.55
N GLU A 67 2.63 24.32 -13.48
CA GLU A 67 3.04 23.51 -14.65
C GLU A 67 4.18 22.52 -14.37
N THR A 68 4.80 22.58 -13.18
CA THR A 68 5.83 21.60 -12.74
C THR A 68 5.29 20.55 -11.77
N ILE A 69 3.98 20.56 -11.48
CA ILE A 69 3.39 19.74 -10.43
C ILE A 69 3.20 18.28 -10.90
N SER A 70 2.68 18.04 -12.12
CA SER A 70 2.44 16.68 -12.65
C SER A 70 3.71 15.86 -12.73
N ASN A 71 4.73 16.34 -13.46
CA ASN A 71 6.03 15.67 -13.55
C ASN A 71 6.68 15.42 -12.18
N ARG A 72 6.46 16.34 -11.23
CA ARG A 72 7.01 16.20 -9.88
C ARG A 72 6.24 15.18 -9.04
N GLN A 73 4.94 15.03 -9.24
CA GLN A 73 4.11 14.02 -8.58
C GLN A 73 4.40 12.63 -9.15
N GLU A 74 4.48 12.46 -10.46
CA GLU A 74 4.89 11.21 -11.10
C GLU A 74 6.27 10.76 -10.60
N MET A 75 7.24 11.66 -10.54
CA MET A 75 8.55 11.36 -9.96
C MET A 75 8.46 10.95 -8.48
N GLN A 76 7.58 11.56 -7.68
CA GLN A 76 7.39 11.21 -6.28
C GLN A 76 6.76 9.83 -6.11
N VAL A 77 5.77 9.49 -6.95
CA VAL A 77 5.13 8.16 -6.95
C VAL A 77 6.15 7.09 -7.32
N GLU A 78 6.94 7.32 -8.38
CA GLU A 78 8.00 6.39 -8.79
C GLU A 78 9.11 6.27 -7.73
N GLU A 79 9.50 7.37 -7.07
CA GLU A 79 10.45 7.33 -5.96
C GLU A 79 9.89 6.55 -4.76
N ALA A 80 8.62 6.77 -4.40
CA ALA A 80 7.94 6.07 -3.32
C ALA A 80 7.82 4.57 -3.62
N LYS A 81 7.45 4.19 -4.85
CA LYS A 81 7.42 2.81 -5.34
C LYS A 81 8.79 2.15 -5.25
N ARG A 82 9.86 2.81 -5.73
CA ARG A 82 11.23 2.29 -5.58
C ARG A 82 11.62 2.12 -4.12
N SER A 83 11.28 3.09 -3.27
CA SER A 83 11.54 3.02 -1.82
C SER A 83 10.82 1.85 -1.17
N PHE A 84 9.57 1.62 -1.55
CA PHE A 84 8.76 0.48 -1.09
C PHE A 84 9.37 -0.85 -1.53
N LEU A 85 9.72 -1.01 -2.81
CA LEU A 85 10.34 -2.23 -3.33
C LEU A 85 11.70 -2.49 -2.67
N ASN A 86 12.51 -1.45 -2.44
CA ASN A 86 13.76 -1.57 -1.70
C ASN A 86 13.53 -2.05 -0.26
N ALA A 87 12.50 -1.57 0.42
CA ALA A 87 12.13 -2.06 1.74
C ALA A 87 11.68 -3.53 1.72
N LEU A 88 11.00 -3.97 0.65
CA LEU A 88 10.63 -5.37 0.45
C LEU A 88 11.87 -6.25 0.24
N TYR A 89 12.82 -5.81 -0.58
CA TYR A 89 14.11 -6.48 -0.74
C TYR A 89 14.88 -6.56 0.58
N GLU A 90 14.84 -5.53 1.42
CA GLU A 90 15.46 -5.56 2.75
C GLU A 90 14.83 -6.61 3.67
N VAL A 91 13.51 -6.83 3.60
CA VAL A 91 12.83 -7.89 4.36
C VAL A 91 13.32 -9.26 3.90
N ARG A 92 13.33 -9.49 2.59
CA ARG A 92 13.81 -10.73 1.98
C ARG A 92 15.29 -11.01 2.31
N ALA A 93 16.15 -10.01 2.22
CA ALA A 93 17.58 -10.15 2.49
C ALA A 93 17.90 -10.45 3.97
N ARG A 94 16.98 -10.15 4.89
CA ARG A 94 17.12 -10.38 6.34
C ARG A 94 16.44 -11.67 6.81
N ALA A 95 15.78 -12.41 5.92
CA ALA A 95 15.29 -13.73 6.21
C ALA A 95 16.47 -14.70 6.46
N PRO A 96 16.45 -15.52 7.53
CA PRO A 96 17.39 -16.62 7.74
C PRO A 96 17.33 -17.65 6.59
N ASP A 97 18.38 -18.48 6.49
CA ASP A 97 18.71 -19.42 5.41
C ASP A 97 17.62 -19.73 4.36
N LYS A 98 18.04 -19.65 3.09
CA LYS A 98 17.14 -19.77 1.92
C LYS A 98 16.46 -21.14 1.78
N SER A 99 16.93 -22.16 2.49
CA SER A 99 16.40 -23.52 2.43
C SER A 99 15.32 -23.74 3.49
N GLY A 100 14.05 -23.63 3.10
CA GLY A 100 12.92 -23.96 3.96
C GLY A 100 11.58 -23.55 3.36
N SER A 101 10.54 -24.34 3.63
CA SER A 101 9.17 -24.08 3.12
C SER A 101 8.65 -22.70 3.52
N GLU A 102 9.00 -22.21 4.71
CA GLU A 102 8.59 -20.86 5.16
C GLU A 102 9.31 -19.74 4.40
N ASN A 103 10.57 -19.93 4.00
CA ASN A 103 11.26 -18.96 3.17
C ASN A 103 10.70 -18.94 1.74
N GLU A 104 10.32 -20.10 1.19
CA GLU A 104 9.61 -20.15 -0.10
C GLU A 104 8.26 -19.41 -0.07
N LYS A 105 7.51 -19.52 1.04
CA LYS A 105 6.28 -18.75 1.22
C LYS A 105 6.55 -17.25 1.25
N LEU A 106 7.59 -16.80 1.97
CA LEU A 106 7.98 -15.39 2.00
C LEU A 106 8.39 -14.89 0.61
N GLU A 107 9.14 -15.68 -0.15
CA GLU A 107 9.52 -15.37 -1.53
C GLU A 107 8.28 -15.20 -2.41
N ARG A 108 7.37 -16.19 -2.41
CA ARG A 108 6.12 -16.12 -3.18
C ARG A 108 5.27 -14.91 -2.78
N ALA A 109 5.10 -14.66 -1.48
CA ALA A 109 4.36 -13.49 -1.00
C ALA A 109 5.01 -12.17 -1.45
N ALA A 110 6.35 -12.09 -1.45
CA ALA A 110 7.06 -10.92 -1.95
C ALA A 110 6.88 -10.70 -3.46
N TYR A 111 6.85 -11.78 -4.26
CA TYR A 111 6.53 -11.69 -5.69
C TYR A 111 5.10 -11.17 -5.91
N VAL A 112 4.12 -11.76 -5.22
CA VAL A 112 2.71 -11.33 -5.31
C VAL A 112 2.55 -9.86 -4.90
N LEU A 113 3.24 -9.44 -3.83
CA LEU A 113 3.20 -8.06 -3.37
C LEU A 113 3.79 -7.08 -4.39
N ARG A 114 4.89 -7.45 -5.04
CA ARG A 114 5.48 -6.65 -6.12
C ARG A 114 4.50 -6.47 -7.28
N ASP A 115 3.94 -7.56 -7.78
CA ASP A 115 3.00 -7.54 -8.90
C ASP A 115 1.74 -6.73 -8.55
N SER A 116 1.27 -6.86 -7.30
CA SER A 116 0.13 -6.11 -6.80
C SER A 116 0.39 -4.60 -6.74
N VAL A 117 1.61 -4.18 -6.36
CA VAL A 117 2.00 -2.76 -6.39
C VAL A 117 2.10 -2.23 -7.81
N GLU A 118 2.76 -2.97 -8.72
CA GLU A 118 2.89 -2.54 -10.12
C GLU A 118 1.51 -2.37 -10.78
N LYS A 119 0.61 -3.34 -10.56
CA LYS A 119 -0.78 -3.29 -11.02
C LYS A 119 -1.56 -2.13 -10.39
N TYR A 120 -1.45 -1.92 -9.08
CA TYR A 120 -2.18 -0.87 -8.38
C TYR A 120 -1.74 0.53 -8.83
N VAL A 121 -0.43 0.78 -8.93
CA VAL A 121 0.11 2.06 -9.41
C VAL A 121 -0.34 2.33 -10.85
N GLY A 122 -0.22 1.35 -11.75
CA GLY A 122 -0.66 1.54 -13.13
C GLY A 122 -2.17 1.80 -13.28
N LEU A 123 -2.99 1.17 -12.44
CA LEU A 123 -4.43 1.46 -12.39
C LEU A 123 -4.74 2.81 -11.77
N ALA A 124 -3.96 3.26 -10.79
CA ALA A 124 -4.11 4.59 -10.21
C ALA A 124 -3.83 5.67 -11.27
N ASP A 125 -2.77 5.52 -12.06
CA ASP A 125 -2.46 6.45 -13.15
C ASP A 125 -3.57 6.47 -14.22
N ALA A 126 -4.09 5.30 -14.63
CA ALA A 126 -5.20 5.21 -15.57
C ALA A 126 -6.50 5.87 -15.05
N VAL A 127 -6.78 5.82 -13.74
CA VAL A 127 -7.95 6.49 -13.14
C VAL A 127 -7.82 8.01 -13.15
N LYS A 128 -6.59 8.56 -13.12
CA LYS A 128 -6.35 10.01 -13.16
C LYS A 128 -6.65 10.59 -14.53
N ASP A 129 -6.17 9.91 -15.56
CA ASP A 129 -6.27 10.36 -16.95
C ASP A 129 -7.72 10.34 -17.47
N ASP A 130 -8.55 9.43 -16.96
CA ASP A 130 -9.92 9.23 -17.46
C ASP A 130 -11.01 9.88 -16.55
N ALA A 131 -11.54 11.05 -16.95
CA ALA A 131 -12.76 11.59 -16.35
C ALA A 131 -14.02 11.02 -17.03
N ILE A 132 -15.07 10.74 -16.26
CA ILE A 132 -16.34 10.17 -16.76
C ILE A 132 -17.01 11.07 -17.83
N ASP A 133 -16.76 12.38 -17.74
CA ASP A 133 -17.38 13.39 -18.59
C ASP A 133 -16.47 13.83 -19.75
N ASP A 134 -15.29 13.23 -19.89
CA ASP A 134 -14.40 13.49 -21.03
C ASP A 134 -15.00 12.94 -22.33
N GLU A 135 -14.55 13.51 -23.45
CA GLU A 135 -14.93 12.98 -24.76
C GLU A 135 -14.26 11.63 -25.01
N PRO A 136 -14.97 10.66 -25.59
CA PRO A 136 -14.41 9.35 -25.90
C PRO A 136 -13.25 9.49 -26.89
N ASP A 137 -12.14 8.79 -26.63
CA ASP A 137 -10.98 8.82 -27.50
C ASP A 137 -11.33 8.24 -28.89
N ALA A 138 -10.58 8.66 -29.92
CA ALA A 138 -10.75 8.17 -31.28
C ALA A 138 -10.68 6.64 -31.34
N ARG A 139 -9.83 6.01 -30.51
CA ARG A 139 -9.70 4.56 -30.38
C ARG A 139 -10.94 3.88 -29.82
N GLU A 140 -11.64 4.52 -28.88
CA GLU A 140 -12.89 3.98 -28.33
C GLU A 140 -14.03 4.04 -29.35
N LEU A 141 -13.98 5.02 -30.26
CA LEU A 141 -14.93 5.17 -31.36
C LEU A 141 -14.67 4.20 -32.53
N GLU A 142 -13.44 3.68 -32.70
CA GLU A 142 -13.07 2.83 -33.83
C GLU A 142 -13.90 1.54 -33.90
N LEU A 143 -14.17 0.88 -32.77
CA LEU A 143 -14.96 -0.34 -32.73
C LEU A 143 -16.39 -0.12 -33.27
N PHE A 144 -17.00 1.01 -32.90
CA PHE A 144 -18.34 1.37 -33.35
C PHE A 144 -18.36 1.85 -34.80
N ARG A 145 -17.29 2.52 -35.23
CA ARG A 145 -17.10 2.93 -36.63
C ARG A 145 -16.98 1.70 -37.54
N ILE A 146 -16.21 0.70 -37.14
CA ILE A 146 -16.07 -0.58 -37.87
C ILE A 146 -17.42 -1.32 -37.91
N ALA A 147 -18.22 -1.25 -36.84
CA ALA A 147 -19.59 -1.77 -36.81
C ALA A 147 -20.60 -0.98 -37.68
N GLY A 148 -20.16 0.05 -38.41
CA GLY A 148 -20.97 0.80 -39.35
C GLY A 148 -21.77 1.97 -38.75
N ARG A 149 -21.60 2.28 -37.46
CA ARG A 149 -22.26 3.43 -36.82
C ARG A 149 -21.64 4.75 -37.30
N LYS A 150 -22.47 5.80 -37.45
CA LYS A 150 -22.08 7.12 -37.96
C LYS A 150 -22.78 8.26 -37.22
N GLY A 151 -22.23 9.46 -37.32
CA GLY A 151 -22.87 10.69 -36.82
C GLY A 151 -23.11 10.66 -35.30
N GLU A 152 -24.30 11.11 -34.88
CA GLU A 152 -24.67 11.19 -33.47
C GLU A 152 -24.76 9.81 -32.78
N ASP A 153 -25.18 8.77 -33.50
CA ASP A 153 -25.25 7.41 -32.94
C ASP A 153 -23.86 6.86 -32.60
N LEU A 154 -22.84 7.21 -33.41
CA LEU A 154 -21.44 6.87 -33.12
C LEU A 154 -20.95 7.56 -31.84
N LEU A 155 -21.24 8.85 -31.69
CA LEU A 155 -20.85 9.63 -30.50
C LEU A 155 -21.58 9.16 -29.24
N LEU A 156 -22.86 8.81 -29.36
CA LEU A 156 -23.63 8.27 -28.24
C LEU A 156 -23.08 6.90 -27.80
N ALA A 157 -22.81 6.00 -28.74
CA ALA A 157 -22.20 4.71 -28.45
C ALA A 157 -20.81 4.86 -27.80
N GLY A 158 -19.99 5.77 -28.33
CA GLY A 158 -18.69 6.13 -27.76
C GLY A 158 -18.78 6.59 -26.32
N ARG A 159 -19.63 7.57 -26.02
CA ARG A 159 -19.83 8.07 -24.64
C ARG A 159 -20.32 6.99 -23.69
N CYS A 160 -21.23 6.12 -24.13
CA CYS A 160 -21.71 5.00 -23.32
C CYS A 160 -20.58 4.01 -23.00
N ALA A 161 -19.76 3.67 -24.00
CA ALA A 161 -18.62 2.78 -23.83
C ALA A 161 -17.55 3.40 -22.93
N HIS A 162 -17.20 4.66 -23.16
CA HIS A 162 -16.26 5.42 -22.34
C HIS A 162 -16.68 5.40 -20.87
N ARG A 163 -17.91 5.82 -20.55
CA ARG A 163 -18.45 5.78 -19.17
C ARG A 163 -18.38 4.39 -18.54
N HIS A 164 -18.66 3.35 -19.33
CA HIS A 164 -18.56 1.97 -18.86
C HIS A 164 -17.11 1.57 -18.58
N ASN A 165 -16.17 1.93 -19.47
CA ASN A 165 -14.74 1.68 -19.32
C ASN A 165 -14.18 2.39 -18.09
N VAL A 166 -14.45 3.68 -17.93
CA VAL A 166 -14.00 4.47 -16.76
C VAL A 166 -14.53 3.85 -15.46
N LYS A 167 -15.81 3.45 -15.43
CA LYS A 167 -16.38 2.76 -14.27
C LYS A 167 -15.64 1.45 -13.99
N ARG A 168 -15.39 0.64 -15.02
CA ARG A 168 -14.67 -0.64 -14.91
C ARG A 168 -13.24 -0.47 -14.42
N VAL A 169 -12.53 0.54 -14.91
CA VAL A 169 -11.16 0.88 -14.48
C VAL A 169 -11.16 1.26 -12.99
N ARG A 170 -12.10 2.08 -12.53
CA ARG A 170 -12.25 2.43 -11.10
C ARG A 170 -12.56 1.23 -10.21
N GLU A 171 -13.42 0.32 -10.68
CA GLU A 171 -13.70 -0.94 -9.99
C GLU A 171 -12.44 -1.82 -9.88
N HIS A 172 -11.66 -1.91 -10.96
CA HIS A 172 -10.38 -2.63 -10.96
C HIS A 172 -9.35 -1.97 -10.04
N HIS A 173 -9.25 -0.64 -10.03
CA HIS A 173 -8.39 0.10 -9.10
C HIS A 173 -8.74 -0.20 -7.64
N THR A 174 -10.03 -0.17 -7.30
CA THR A 174 -10.51 -0.51 -5.95
C THR A 174 -10.15 -1.95 -5.57
N ARG A 175 -10.35 -2.90 -6.49
CA ARG A 175 -9.98 -4.31 -6.28
C ARG A 175 -8.46 -4.48 -6.10
N ALA A 176 -7.66 -3.81 -6.93
CA ALA A 176 -6.20 -3.86 -6.86
C ALA A 176 -5.67 -3.28 -5.53
N ARG A 177 -6.32 -2.24 -4.98
CA ARG A 177 -6.02 -1.74 -3.62
C ARG A 177 -6.20 -2.85 -2.58
N THR A 178 -7.33 -3.55 -2.63
CA THR A 178 -7.62 -4.67 -1.70
C THR A 178 -6.63 -5.82 -1.86
N GLU A 179 -6.33 -6.23 -3.11
CA GLU A 179 -5.32 -7.25 -3.42
C GLU A 179 -3.93 -6.87 -2.86
N LEU A 180 -3.52 -5.62 -3.04
CA LEU A 180 -2.28 -5.08 -2.49
C LEU A 180 -2.23 -5.18 -0.95
N LEU A 181 -3.30 -4.79 -0.27
CA LEU A 181 -3.39 -4.88 1.20
C LEU A 181 -3.30 -6.33 1.68
N HIS A 182 -3.95 -7.27 0.97
CA HIS A 182 -3.84 -8.69 1.29
C HIS A 182 -2.42 -9.22 1.08
N ALA A 183 -1.79 -8.91 -0.06
CA ALA A 183 -0.41 -9.33 -0.32
C ALA A 183 0.59 -8.76 0.72
N LEU A 184 0.34 -7.53 1.19
CA LEU A 184 1.13 -6.89 2.25
C LEU A 184 0.96 -7.60 3.60
N ALA A 185 -0.25 -8.08 3.90
CA ALA A 185 -0.53 -8.88 5.08
C ALA A 185 0.17 -10.25 4.99
N GLU A 186 0.08 -10.93 3.85
CA GLU A 186 0.74 -12.22 3.60
C GLU A 186 2.26 -12.16 3.80
N VAL A 187 2.91 -11.08 3.32
CA VAL A 187 4.36 -10.87 3.58
C VAL A 187 4.64 -10.69 5.07
N GLY A 188 3.79 -9.98 5.80
CA GLY A 188 3.91 -9.82 7.24
C GLY A 188 3.78 -11.14 8.00
N GLU A 189 2.79 -11.95 7.62
CA GLU A 189 2.58 -13.29 8.18
C GLU A 189 3.76 -14.21 7.87
N ALA A 190 4.18 -14.30 6.61
CA ALA A 190 5.31 -15.13 6.19
C ALA A 190 6.61 -14.70 6.91
N ALA A 191 6.88 -13.40 7.04
CA ALA A 191 8.02 -12.90 7.79
C ALA A 191 7.96 -13.25 9.29
N SER A 192 6.77 -13.42 9.85
CA SER A 192 6.59 -13.84 11.24
C SER A 192 6.91 -15.32 11.46
N PHE A 193 6.59 -16.19 10.49
CA PHE A 193 6.91 -17.63 10.53
C PHE A 193 8.39 -17.92 10.29
N VAL A 194 9.04 -17.11 9.47
CA VAL A 194 10.48 -17.18 9.17
C VAL A 194 11.35 -16.69 10.34
N ARG A 195 10.74 -16.17 11.41
CA ARG A 195 11.45 -15.66 12.59
C ARG A 195 12.22 -16.79 13.30
N PRO A 196 13.54 -16.65 13.52
CA PRO A 196 14.33 -17.71 14.16
C PRO A 196 13.82 -18.02 15.58
N ALA A 197 13.79 -19.31 15.91
CA ALA A 197 13.42 -19.80 17.23
C ALA A 197 14.53 -19.53 18.28
N ALA A 198 14.11 -19.12 19.48
CA ALA A 198 14.90 -18.96 20.71
C ALA A 198 16.10 -17.97 20.70
N ALA A 199 16.55 -17.64 21.92
CA ALA A 199 17.29 -16.45 22.34
C ALA A 199 18.60 -16.09 21.61
N ALA A 200 19.21 -17.02 20.86
CA ALA A 200 20.52 -16.83 20.22
C ALA A 200 20.51 -15.79 19.08
N ASN A 201 19.36 -15.56 18.43
CA ASN A 201 19.23 -14.68 17.25
C ASN A 201 18.25 -13.52 17.47
N ALA A 202 18.14 -13.02 18.71
CA ALA A 202 17.28 -11.88 19.04
C ALA A 202 17.60 -10.62 18.20
N ALA A 203 18.88 -10.42 17.87
CA ALA A 203 19.32 -9.32 17.00
C ALA A 203 18.78 -9.46 15.57
N SER A 204 18.86 -10.65 14.97
CA SER A 204 18.35 -10.93 13.62
C SER A 204 16.83 -10.82 13.55
N ALA A 205 16.13 -11.36 14.56
CA ALA A 205 14.69 -11.21 14.69
C ALA A 205 14.25 -9.74 14.83
N ARG A 206 15.01 -8.92 15.57
CA ARG A 206 14.77 -7.48 15.68
C ARG A 206 15.01 -6.74 14.36
N ARG A 207 16.07 -7.10 13.63
CA ARG A 207 16.37 -6.51 12.31
C ARG A 207 15.27 -6.82 11.30
N LEU A 208 14.77 -8.06 11.27
CA LEU A 208 13.65 -8.45 10.42
C LEU A 208 12.38 -7.67 10.79
N SER A 209 12.04 -7.58 12.08
CA SER A 209 10.87 -6.78 12.50
C SER A 209 10.98 -5.30 12.13
N ILE A 210 12.19 -4.71 12.25
CA ILE A 210 12.42 -3.32 11.83
C ILE A 210 12.27 -3.19 10.31
N ALA A 211 12.77 -4.15 9.53
CA ALA A 211 12.61 -4.19 8.08
C ALA A 211 11.13 -4.22 7.68
N THR A 212 10.35 -5.09 8.31
CA THR A 212 8.92 -5.23 8.08
C THR A 212 8.16 -3.96 8.45
N LEU A 213 8.50 -3.31 9.57
CA LEU A 213 7.91 -2.02 9.94
C LEU A 213 8.24 -0.91 8.94
N ARG A 214 9.47 -0.89 8.40
CA ARG A 214 9.83 0.04 7.33
C ARG A 214 9.04 -0.22 6.06
N LEU A 215 8.84 -1.49 5.69
CA LEU A 215 8.00 -1.87 4.55
C LEU A 215 6.58 -1.32 4.71
N TYR A 216 5.94 -1.53 5.87
CA TYR A 216 4.62 -0.95 6.15
C TYR A 216 4.63 0.58 6.11
N GLY A 217 5.65 1.22 6.68
CA GLY A 217 5.81 2.68 6.59
C GLY A 217 5.88 3.17 5.15
N ARG A 218 6.65 2.50 4.29
CA ARG A 218 6.74 2.83 2.86
C ARG A 218 5.45 2.53 2.10
N ALA A 219 4.71 1.49 2.49
CA ALA A 219 3.40 1.20 1.91
C ALA A 219 2.42 2.35 2.18
N VAL A 220 2.40 2.86 3.41
CA VAL A 220 1.56 4.01 3.79
C VAL A 220 1.99 5.27 3.05
N ASP A 221 3.29 5.51 2.90
CA ASP A 221 3.80 6.64 2.10
C ASP A 221 3.29 6.58 0.65
N LEU A 222 3.40 5.41 0.01
CA LEU A 222 2.95 5.19 -1.38
C LEU A 222 1.43 5.34 -1.50
N LEU A 223 0.65 4.67 -0.66
CA LEU A 223 -0.82 4.72 -0.68
C LEU A 223 -1.33 6.15 -0.45
N SER A 224 -0.75 6.87 0.52
CA SER A 224 -1.14 8.25 0.79
C SER A 224 -0.80 9.19 -0.36
N LEU A 225 0.29 8.98 -1.09
CA LEU A 225 0.60 9.81 -2.26
C LEU A 225 -0.45 9.60 -3.37
N LEU A 226 -0.85 8.35 -3.61
CA LEU A 226 -1.86 8.01 -4.62
C LEU A 226 -3.27 8.52 -4.21
N GLU A 227 -3.63 8.44 -2.93
CA GLU A 227 -4.91 8.94 -2.41
C GLU A 227 -4.96 10.48 -2.31
N ASP A 228 -3.86 11.14 -1.91
CA ASP A 228 -3.78 12.61 -1.86
C ASP A 228 -3.87 13.21 -3.27
N GLU A 229 -3.36 12.51 -4.28
CA GLU A 229 -3.45 12.90 -5.69
C GLU A 229 -4.88 12.77 -6.23
N ASP A 230 -5.57 11.67 -5.93
CA ASP A 230 -6.99 11.49 -6.20
C ASP A 230 -7.86 12.57 -5.53
N ALA A 231 -7.51 12.97 -4.30
CA ALA A 231 -8.21 14.01 -3.57
C ALA A 231 -7.93 15.40 -4.15
N ALA A 232 -6.69 15.69 -4.54
CA ALA A 232 -6.32 16.96 -5.16
C ALA A 232 -7.01 17.15 -6.53
N LEU A 233 -7.08 16.10 -7.35
CA LEU A 233 -7.76 16.15 -8.66
C LEU A 233 -9.27 16.38 -8.53
N LYS A 234 -9.91 15.82 -7.49
CA LYS A 234 -11.34 16.06 -7.22
C LYS A 234 -11.66 17.48 -6.75
N VAL A 235 -10.70 18.19 -6.16
CA VAL A 235 -10.87 19.58 -5.71
C VAL A 235 -10.58 20.58 -6.84
N ALA A 236 -9.79 20.18 -7.84
CA ALA A 236 -9.44 21.00 -8.99
C ALA A 236 -10.47 20.96 -10.15
N ARG A 237 -11.35 19.97 -10.17
CA ARG A 237 -12.48 19.82 -11.12
C ARG A 237 -13.76 20.41 -10.53
#